data_AF-A0AAW8QLZ6-F1
#
_entry.id   AF-A0AAW8QLZ6-F1
#
_cell.length_a   1.000
_cell.length_b   1.000
_cell.length_c   1.000
_cell.angle_alpha   90.00
_cell.angle_beta   90.00
_cell.angle_gamma   90.00
#
_symmetry.space_group_name_H-M   'P 1'
#
loop_
_entity.id
_entity.type
_entity.pdbx_description
1 polymer ?
#
loop_
_entity_poly.entity_id
_entity_poly.type
_entity_poly.pdbx_seq_one_letter_code
_entity_poly.pdbx_strand_id
1 'polypeptide(L)'
;MLRASDNIYFAPAIPYKKLQGAMSYLSQGIHPDEILMLIDDTVFGSAKAGLCITATGLFYKESFGDDAAYHFKNINHVEADIGVINHGIVLNRMETLTFTQLDKGTVRTLASFLNEVCQGQTETDRAPPQIDAELKVIIDLFAYFITFNMGRWNAESSHAISNHFAKLNNEASPHYIKSLLTEHPNFEYEDLLHRFAELKDVLAYKLRTEMIEQLVYAMALGQVEQTQADLFMTHLCRVSNVSKAVFPDLVKIIYQCLADEKQANAPALNSEQQHACKLLDIQPQLLTEQVLQSAYRKKMAEFHPDKYQSLPESVRQLIESQAQQLNEAWTLLKSYLGNN
;
A
#
# COMPACT_ATOMS: atom_id res chain seq x y z
N MET A 1 10.64 -20.69 -24.25
CA MET A 1 11.50 -21.83 -24.61
C MET A 1 11.29 -23.05 -23.70
N LEU A 2 11.23 -22.91 -22.36
CA LEU A 2 11.01 -24.06 -21.45
C LEU A 2 9.73 -24.88 -21.72
N ARG A 3 8.64 -24.25 -22.18
CA ARG A 3 7.38 -24.91 -22.54
C ARG A 3 7.47 -25.88 -23.73
N ALA A 4 8.59 -25.89 -24.46
CA ALA A 4 8.80 -26.80 -25.58
C ALA A 4 9.47 -28.13 -25.17
N SER A 5 9.81 -28.30 -23.88
CA SER A 5 10.40 -29.54 -23.35
C SER A 5 9.30 -30.48 -22.83
N ASP A 6 9.33 -31.74 -23.25
CA ASP A 6 8.32 -32.76 -22.88
C ASP A 6 8.32 -33.13 -21.40
N ASN A 7 9.40 -32.81 -20.69
CA ASN A 7 9.62 -33.14 -19.28
C ASN A 7 9.32 -31.97 -18.33
N ILE A 8 8.89 -30.81 -18.87
CA ILE A 8 8.57 -29.62 -18.08
C ILE A 8 7.08 -29.29 -18.22
N TYR A 9 6.40 -29.23 -17.08
CA TYR A 9 4.97 -28.95 -16.96
C TYR A 9 4.76 -27.63 -16.21
N PHE A 10 3.73 -26.88 -16.60
CA PHE A 10 3.39 -25.59 -15.99
C PHE A 10 1.92 -25.57 -15.57
N ALA A 11 1.61 -24.92 -14.45
CA ALA A 11 0.24 -24.66 -14.05
C ALA A 11 -0.49 -23.76 -15.08
N PRO A 12 -1.82 -23.95 -15.26
CA PRO A 12 -2.66 -24.97 -14.63
C PRO A 12 -2.62 -26.35 -15.34
N ALA A 13 -1.79 -26.52 -16.36
CA ALA A 13 -1.78 -27.69 -17.25
C ALA A 13 -0.83 -28.82 -16.79
N ILE A 14 -0.65 -29.02 -15.48
CA ILE A 14 0.18 -30.12 -14.96
C ILE A 14 -0.69 -31.38 -14.83
N PRO A 15 -0.31 -32.52 -15.45
CA PRO A 15 -1.08 -33.75 -15.33
C PRO A 15 -1.20 -34.21 -13.87
N TYR A 16 -2.42 -34.57 -13.44
CA TYR A 16 -2.69 -34.98 -12.05
C TYR A 16 -1.77 -36.09 -11.53
N LYS A 17 -1.44 -37.09 -12.36
CA LYS A 17 -0.51 -38.17 -11.98
C LYS A 17 0.91 -37.66 -11.68
N LYS A 18 1.36 -36.60 -12.36
CA LYS A 18 2.67 -35.98 -12.13
C LYS A 18 2.67 -35.19 -10.83
N LEU A 19 1.59 -34.45 -10.54
CA LEU A 19 1.40 -33.78 -9.24
C LEU A 19 1.45 -34.79 -8.09
N GLN A 20 0.76 -35.92 -8.20
CA GLN A 20 0.79 -36.99 -7.18
C GLN A 20 2.19 -37.58 -6.98
N GLY A 21 2.99 -37.72 -8.05
CA GLY A 21 4.39 -38.11 -7.95
C GLY A 21 5.22 -37.08 -7.17
N ALA A 22 5.04 -35.80 -7.51
CA ALA A 22 5.75 -34.68 -6.92
C ALA A 22 5.48 -34.51 -5.42
N MET A 23 4.24 -34.75 -4.99
CA MET A 23 3.86 -34.72 -3.58
C MET A 23 4.69 -35.65 -2.68
N SER A 24 5.40 -36.64 -3.25
CA SER A 24 6.26 -37.54 -2.48
C SER A 24 7.56 -36.92 -1.95
N TYR A 25 7.92 -35.72 -2.40
CA TYR A 25 9.13 -34.99 -1.98
C TYR A 25 8.89 -33.52 -1.65
N LEU A 26 7.62 -33.10 -1.60
CA LEU A 26 7.24 -31.79 -1.10
C LEU A 26 7.09 -31.83 0.42
N SER A 27 7.49 -30.74 1.09
CA SER A 27 7.35 -30.61 2.54
C SER A 27 5.89 -30.66 2.97
N GLN A 28 5.64 -31.14 4.20
CA GLN A 28 4.28 -31.16 4.76
C GLN A 28 3.70 -29.74 4.79
N GLY A 29 2.58 -29.54 4.10
CA GLY A 29 1.86 -28.27 4.07
C GLY A 29 1.74 -27.61 2.68
N ILE A 30 2.50 -28.08 1.68
CA ILE A 30 2.36 -27.57 0.30
C ILE A 30 1.18 -28.24 -0.39
N HIS A 31 0.22 -27.45 -0.87
CA HIS A 31 -0.89 -27.98 -1.66
C HIS A 31 -0.48 -28.20 -3.13
N PRO A 32 -1.00 -29.23 -3.83
CA PRO A 32 -0.71 -29.44 -5.26
C PRO A 32 -0.95 -28.22 -6.16
N ASP A 33 -1.91 -27.37 -5.80
CA ASP A 33 -2.26 -26.15 -6.55
C ASP A 33 -1.24 -25.03 -6.40
N GLU A 34 -0.31 -25.14 -5.45
CA GLU A 34 0.80 -24.19 -5.27
C GLU A 34 1.98 -24.47 -6.21
N ILE A 35 1.97 -25.62 -6.90
CA ILE A 35 3.02 -26.00 -7.85
C ILE A 35 2.79 -25.24 -9.16
N LEU A 36 3.69 -24.31 -9.45
CA LEU A 36 3.65 -23.47 -10.65
C LEU A 36 4.36 -24.14 -11.84
N MET A 37 5.42 -24.89 -11.55
CA MET A 37 6.20 -25.62 -12.55
C MET A 37 6.72 -26.93 -11.96
N LEU A 38 6.75 -27.96 -12.79
CA LEU A 38 7.25 -29.29 -12.45
C LEU A 38 8.15 -29.80 -13.55
N ILE A 39 9.35 -30.25 -13.17
CA ILE A 39 10.29 -30.97 -14.02
C ILE A 39 10.29 -32.42 -13.56
N ASP A 40 9.92 -33.32 -14.45
CA ASP A 40 10.00 -34.76 -14.20
C ASP A 40 11.35 -35.29 -14.67
N ASP A 41 12.20 -35.71 -13.72
CA ASP A 41 13.51 -36.29 -14.03
C ASP A 41 13.52 -37.82 -13.94
N THR A 42 12.33 -38.45 -13.96
CA THR A 42 12.24 -39.91 -13.91
C THR A 42 12.17 -40.53 -15.30
N VAL A 43 12.92 -41.62 -15.50
CA VAL A 43 12.98 -42.38 -16.76
C VAL A 43 11.59 -42.87 -17.23
N PHE A 44 10.72 -43.22 -16.29
CA PHE A 44 9.36 -43.72 -16.58
C PHE A 44 8.26 -42.66 -16.42
N GLY A 45 8.63 -41.39 -16.24
CA GLY A 45 7.66 -40.29 -16.19
C GLY A 45 6.71 -40.33 -14.99
N SER A 46 7.17 -40.79 -13.83
CA SER A 46 6.40 -40.83 -12.58
C SER A 46 6.43 -39.52 -11.78
N ALA A 47 7.34 -38.59 -12.10
CA ALA A 47 7.59 -37.35 -11.36
C ALA A 47 7.89 -37.51 -9.87
N LYS A 48 8.37 -38.69 -9.43
CA LYS A 48 8.82 -38.92 -8.05
C LYS A 48 10.25 -38.44 -7.77
N ALA A 49 10.94 -37.97 -8.81
CA ALA A 49 12.23 -37.29 -8.77
C ALA A 49 12.23 -36.18 -9.82
N GLY A 50 13.00 -35.12 -9.57
CA GLY A 50 13.03 -33.91 -10.37
C GLY A 50 12.87 -32.65 -9.54
N LEU A 51 12.29 -31.61 -10.13
CA LEU A 51 12.20 -30.27 -9.53
C LEU A 51 10.77 -29.76 -9.54
N CYS A 52 10.28 -29.35 -8.38
CA CYS A 52 9.06 -28.56 -8.21
C CYS A 52 9.40 -27.11 -7.90
N ILE A 53 8.60 -26.20 -8.48
CA ILE A 53 8.70 -24.77 -8.23
C ILE A 53 7.35 -24.27 -7.73
N THR A 54 7.34 -23.61 -6.58
CA THR A 54 6.19 -22.87 -6.04
C THR A 54 6.47 -21.37 -6.08
N ALA A 55 5.57 -20.54 -5.55
CA ALA A 55 5.84 -19.11 -5.39
C ALA A 55 7.02 -18.82 -4.43
N THR A 56 7.29 -19.74 -3.48
CA THR A 56 8.21 -19.49 -2.36
C THR A 56 9.58 -20.17 -2.51
N GLY A 57 9.70 -21.17 -3.38
CA GLY A 57 10.95 -21.89 -3.52
C GLY A 57 10.94 -23.06 -4.49
N LEU A 58 12.09 -23.73 -4.50
CA LEU A 58 12.40 -24.93 -5.25
C LEU A 58 12.38 -26.14 -4.32
N PHE A 59 11.84 -27.25 -4.78
CA PHE A 59 11.85 -28.53 -4.09
C PHE A 59 12.42 -29.54 -5.05
N TYR A 60 13.52 -30.18 -4.68
CA TYR A 60 14.27 -31.05 -5.56
C TYR A 60 14.45 -32.41 -4.91
N LYS A 61 14.36 -33.46 -5.73
CA LYS A 61 14.69 -34.81 -5.31
C LYS A 61 15.44 -35.52 -6.42
N GLU A 62 16.60 -36.05 -6.07
CA GLU A 62 17.34 -36.95 -6.94
C GLU A 62 16.70 -38.34 -6.94
N SER A 63 16.85 -39.10 -8.03
CA SER A 63 16.22 -40.43 -8.19
C SER A 63 16.53 -41.43 -7.06
N PHE A 64 17.62 -41.25 -6.33
CA PHE A 64 18.05 -42.09 -5.21
C PHE A 64 18.61 -41.30 -4.01
N GLY A 65 18.40 -39.99 -3.99
CA GLY A 65 18.90 -39.09 -2.95
C GLY A 65 17.81 -38.59 -2.02
N ASP A 66 18.23 -37.79 -1.05
CA ASP A 66 17.32 -37.06 -0.15
C ASP A 66 16.60 -35.93 -0.92
N ASP A 67 15.42 -35.57 -0.44
CA ASP A 67 14.74 -34.36 -0.88
C ASP A 67 15.36 -33.10 -0.25
N ALA A 68 15.41 -32.03 -1.03
CA ALA A 68 15.96 -30.75 -0.62
C ALA A 68 15.00 -29.62 -0.98
N ALA A 69 14.89 -28.64 -0.08
CA ALA A 69 14.06 -27.45 -0.27
C ALA A 69 14.94 -26.19 -0.25
N TYR A 70 14.81 -25.37 -1.28
CA TYR A 70 15.55 -24.12 -1.42
C TYR A 70 14.57 -22.96 -1.58
N HIS A 71 14.48 -22.11 -0.57
CA HIS A 71 13.67 -20.90 -0.66
C HIS A 71 14.34 -19.88 -1.58
N PHE A 72 13.55 -19.25 -2.47
CA PHE A 72 14.09 -18.28 -3.41
C PHE A 72 14.80 -17.10 -2.74
N LYS A 73 14.33 -16.65 -1.57
CA LYS A 73 15.01 -15.63 -0.75
C LYS A 73 16.47 -15.95 -0.38
N ASN A 74 16.85 -17.23 -0.44
CA ASN A 74 18.20 -17.70 -0.14
C ASN A 74 19.00 -18.01 -1.41
N ILE A 75 18.44 -17.86 -2.61
CA ILE A 75 19.08 -18.14 -3.90
C ILE A 75 19.44 -16.81 -4.56
N ASN A 76 20.73 -16.46 -4.51
CA ASN A 76 21.25 -15.23 -5.09
C ASN A 76 21.66 -15.42 -6.56
N HIS A 77 22.08 -16.63 -6.92
CA HIS A 77 22.58 -16.93 -8.25
C HIS A 77 22.37 -18.39 -8.63
N VAL A 78 22.04 -18.64 -9.89
CA VAL A 78 21.89 -19.97 -10.47
C VAL A 78 22.79 -20.11 -11.69
N GLU A 79 23.76 -21.00 -11.66
CA GLU A 79 24.64 -21.24 -12.81
C GLU A 79 24.24 -22.54 -13.50
N ALA A 80 24.36 -22.61 -14.83
CA ALA A 80 24.23 -23.88 -15.55
C ALA A 80 25.55 -24.64 -15.44
N ASP A 81 25.53 -25.82 -14.81
CA ASP A 81 26.67 -26.74 -14.80
C ASP A 81 26.49 -27.78 -15.89
N ILE A 82 27.29 -27.65 -16.94
CA ILE A 82 27.20 -28.47 -18.15
C ILE A 82 28.45 -29.33 -18.26
N GLY A 83 28.43 -30.46 -17.55
CA GLY A 83 29.45 -31.49 -17.67
C GLY A 83 29.35 -32.32 -18.96
N VAL A 84 30.31 -33.23 -19.12
CA VAL A 84 30.31 -34.22 -20.22
C VAL A 84 29.24 -35.28 -20.00
N ILE A 85 29.01 -35.66 -18.73
CA ILE A 85 28.11 -36.74 -18.31
C ILE A 85 26.89 -36.18 -17.56
N ASN A 86 27.10 -35.31 -16.57
CA ASN A 86 26.03 -34.71 -15.78
C ASN A 86 25.77 -33.28 -16.25
N HIS A 87 24.50 -32.89 -16.30
CA HIS A 87 24.08 -31.53 -16.59
C HIS A 87 23.04 -31.12 -15.55
N GLY A 88 23.21 -29.92 -15.00
CA GLY A 88 22.49 -29.49 -13.82
C GLY A 88 22.54 -27.99 -13.65
N ILE A 89 21.97 -27.54 -12.55
CA ILE A 89 22.09 -26.15 -12.12
C ILE A 89 22.81 -26.11 -10.77
N VAL A 90 23.58 -25.06 -10.55
CA VAL A 90 24.30 -24.82 -9.31
C VAL A 90 23.72 -23.58 -8.65
N LEU A 91 23.18 -23.75 -7.44
CA LEU A 91 22.64 -22.67 -6.61
C LEU A 91 23.77 -22.08 -5.76
N ASN A 92 23.96 -20.76 -5.82
CA ASN A 92 24.95 -20.01 -5.05
C ASN A 92 26.39 -20.54 -5.10
N ARG A 93 26.76 -21.29 -6.16
CA ARG A 93 28.06 -21.99 -6.29
C ARG A 93 28.33 -23.05 -5.21
N MET A 94 27.28 -23.52 -4.51
CA MET A 94 27.40 -24.49 -3.43
C MET A 94 26.62 -25.77 -3.71
N GLU A 95 25.36 -25.64 -4.10
CA GLU A 95 24.43 -26.77 -4.19
C GLU A 95 24.15 -27.12 -5.65
N THR A 96 24.38 -28.38 -6.04
CA THR A 96 24.20 -28.83 -7.43
C THR A 96 22.95 -29.68 -7.55
N LEU A 97 22.02 -29.25 -8.40
CA LEU A 97 20.84 -30.03 -8.78
C LEU A 97 21.09 -30.65 -10.16
N THR A 98 21.21 -31.97 -10.20
CA THR A 98 21.52 -32.70 -11.44
C THR A 98 20.24 -33.17 -12.12
N PHE A 99 20.20 -33.09 -13.44
CA PHE A 99 19.11 -33.65 -14.23
C PHE A 99 19.68 -34.72 -15.15
N THR A 100 18.93 -35.80 -15.35
CA THR A 100 19.28 -36.90 -16.24
C THR A 100 18.45 -36.91 -17.52
N GLN A 101 17.27 -36.28 -17.48
CA GLN A 101 16.29 -36.28 -18.58
C GLN A 101 16.20 -34.95 -19.32
N LEU A 102 16.89 -33.89 -18.88
CA LEU A 102 16.90 -32.59 -19.55
C LEU A 102 18.06 -32.52 -20.56
N ASP A 103 17.91 -31.80 -21.67
CA ASP A 103 19.07 -31.53 -22.52
C ASP A 103 19.85 -30.30 -22.04
N LYS A 104 21.10 -30.16 -22.51
CA LYS A 104 21.99 -29.06 -22.14
C LYS A 104 21.42 -27.66 -22.46
N GLY A 105 20.64 -27.53 -23.53
CA GLY A 105 19.98 -26.28 -23.92
C GLY A 105 18.86 -25.93 -22.95
N THR A 106 18.06 -26.92 -22.57
CA THR A 106 17.01 -26.77 -21.56
C THR A 106 17.58 -26.41 -20.19
N VAL A 107 18.69 -27.05 -19.75
CA VAL A 107 19.36 -26.69 -18.49
C VAL A 107 19.85 -25.24 -18.49
N ARG A 108 20.46 -24.77 -19.58
CA ARG A 108 20.87 -23.36 -19.69
C ARG A 108 19.67 -22.41 -19.60
N THR A 109 18.59 -22.76 -20.30
CA THR A 109 17.36 -21.97 -20.29
C THR A 109 16.74 -21.96 -18.88
N LEU A 110 16.80 -23.09 -18.17
CA LEU A 110 16.32 -23.22 -16.79
C LEU A 110 17.14 -22.34 -15.84
N ALA A 111 18.48 -22.37 -15.94
CA ALA A 111 19.34 -21.52 -15.12
C ALA A 111 19.09 -20.03 -15.39
N SER A 112 18.95 -19.63 -16.65
CA SER A 112 18.58 -18.25 -17.01
C SER A 112 17.21 -17.86 -16.45
N PHE A 113 16.20 -18.71 -16.62
CA PHE A 113 14.86 -18.48 -16.07
C PHE A 113 14.87 -18.37 -14.54
N LEU A 114 15.57 -19.25 -13.84
CA LEU A 114 15.67 -19.20 -12.39
C LEU A 114 16.44 -17.98 -11.91
N ASN A 115 17.49 -17.55 -12.64
CA ASN A 115 18.13 -16.27 -12.37
C ASN A 115 17.16 -15.11 -12.56
N GLU A 116 16.36 -15.08 -13.63
CA GLU A 116 15.34 -14.04 -13.84
C GLU A 116 14.28 -14.05 -12.73
N VAL A 117 13.85 -15.22 -12.25
CA VAL A 117 12.92 -15.35 -11.13
C VAL A 117 13.55 -14.87 -9.83
N CYS A 118 14.79 -15.27 -9.53
CA CYS A 118 15.53 -14.80 -8.35
C CYS A 118 15.81 -13.29 -8.46
N GLN A 119 16.06 -12.77 -9.66
CA GLN A 119 16.30 -11.36 -9.91
C GLN A 119 15.02 -10.51 -9.85
N GLY A 120 13.90 -11.04 -10.33
CA GLY A 120 12.57 -10.46 -10.17
C GLY A 120 12.08 -10.50 -8.73
N GLN A 121 12.57 -11.45 -7.91
CA GLN A 121 12.41 -11.42 -6.46
C GLN A 121 13.40 -10.49 -5.76
N THR A 122 14.58 -10.20 -6.31
CA THR A 122 15.42 -9.07 -5.86
C THR A 122 14.86 -7.69 -6.25
N GLU A 123 13.83 -7.56 -7.09
CA GLU A 123 13.08 -6.29 -7.16
C GLU A 123 12.17 -6.08 -5.94
N THR A 124 11.82 -7.16 -5.24
CA THR A 124 11.14 -7.12 -3.93
C THR A 124 12.08 -7.25 -2.73
N ASP A 125 13.35 -7.60 -2.95
CA ASP A 125 14.36 -7.84 -1.90
C ASP A 125 15.75 -7.26 -2.26
N ARG A 126 15.81 -6.16 -3.04
CA ARG A 126 16.91 -5.21 -2.87
C ARG A 126 16.81 -4.78 -1.42
N ALA A 127 17.93 -4.82 -0.66
CA ALA A 127 18.02 -3.99 0.54
C ALA A 127 17.44 -2.63 0.13
N PRO A 128 16.42 -2.10 0.85
CA PRO A 128 15.73 -0.89 0.46
C PRO A 128 16.77 0.10 -0.02
N PRO A 129 16.63 0.71 -1.21
CA PRO A 129 17.60 1.70 -1.65
C PRO A 129 17.81 2.64 -0.47
N GLN A 130 19.03 2.70 0.06
CA GLN A 130 19.25 3.26 1.39
C GLN A 130 18.84 4.71 1.29
N ILE A 131 17.76 5.06 1.98
CA ILE A 131 17.26 6.41 1.94
C ILE A 131 18.34 7.31 2.50
N ASP A 132 18.64 8.37 1.74
CA ASP A 132 19.54 9.42 2.18
C ASP A 132 19.13 9.90 3.59
N ALA A 133 20.10 10.04 4.48
CA ALA A 133 19.85 10.36 5.88
C ALA A 133 19.13 11.70 6.03
N GLU A 134 19.46 12.67 5.17
CA GLU A 134 18.80 13.97 5.16
C GLU A 134 17.35 13.82 4.72
N LEU A 135 17.11 13.15 3.59
CA LEU A 135 15.75 12.93 3.06
C LEU A 135 14.87 12.16 4.05
N LYS A 136 15.44 11.17 4.76
CA LYS A 136 14.74 10.41 5.80
C LYS A 136 14.21 11.31 6.92
N VAL A 137 15.01 12.27 7.38
CA VAL A 137 14.59 13.23 8.42
C VAL A 137 13.41 14.08 7.94
N ILE A 138 13.41 14.50 6.67
CA ILE A 138 12.31 15.27 6.08
C ILE A 138 11.03 14.45 6.07
N ILE A 139 11.11 13.20 5.59
CA ILE A 139 9.95 12.31 5.52
C ILE A 139 9.41 12.02 6.91
N ASP A 140 10.28 11.77 7.90
CA ASP A 140 9.88 11.50 9.29
C ASP A 140 9.17 12.73 9.92
N LEU A 141 9.70 13.94 9.73
CA LEU A 141 9.06 15.18 10.19
C LEU A 141 7.72 15.42 9.49
N PHE A 142 7.66 15.20 8.18
CA PHE A 142 6.43 15.33 7.41
C PHE A 142 5.37 14.34 7.93
N ALA A 143 5.75 13.08 8.13
CA ALA A 143 4.91 12.03 8.69
C ALA A 143 4.40 12.37 10.09
N TYR A 144 5.27 12.87 10.96
CA TYR A 144 4.89 13.35 12.29
C TYR A 144 3.80 14.43 12.21
N PHE A 145 4.00 15.46 11.39
CA PHE A 145 3.04 16.56 11.32
C PHE A 145 1.70 16.16 10.69
N ILE A 146 1.69 15.40 9.60
CA ILE A 146 0.42 14.98 8.97
C ILE A 146 -0.38 13.98 9.83
N THR A 147 0.29 13.25 10.72
CA THR A 147 -0.37 12.33 11.66
C THR A 147 -0.60 12.95 13.04
N PHE A 148 -0.18 14.20 13.26
CA PHE A 148 -0.09 14.85 14.58
C PHE A 148 -1.37 14.70 15.44
N ASN A 149 -2.53 15.05 14.89
CA ASN A 149 -3.78 15.04 15.65
C ASN A 149 -4.38 13.62 15.80
N MET A 150 -4.18 12.76 14.81
CA MET A 150 -4.79 11.42 14.80
C MET A 150 -3.90 10.34 15.43
N GLY A 151 -2.60 10.57 15.54
CA GLY A 151 -1.59 9.61 16.00
C GLY A 151 -1.48 8.34 15.14
N ARG A 152 -2.11 8.30 13.97
CA ARG A 152 -2.14 7.14 13.07
C ARG A 152 -2.38 7.56 11.63
N TRP A 153 -2.02 6.67 10.71
CA TRP A 153 -2.34 6.79 9.29
C TRP A 153 -3.84 6.68 9.03
N ASN A 154 -4.32 7.49 8.08
CA ASN A 154 -5.66 7.40 7.48
C ASN A 154 -5.53 7.55 5.95
N ALA A 155 -6.64 7.47 5.21
CA ALA A 155 -6.62 7.57 3.76
C ALA A 155 -6.02 8.91 3.26
N GLU A 156 -6.38 10.03 3.88
CA GLU A 156 -5.92 11.37 3.49
C GLU A 156 -4.42 11.57 3.74
N SER A 157 -3.92 11.26 4.93
CA SER A 157 -2.51 11.36 5.32
C SER A 157 -1.62 10.40 4.52
N SER A 158 -2.06 9.16 4.31
CA SER A 158 -1.32 8.17 3.51
C SER A 158 -1.20 8.61 2.05
N HIS A 159 -2.29 9.17 1.49
CA HIS A 159 -2.28 9.71 0.15
C HIS A 159 -1.40 10.97 0.06
N ALA A 160 -1.50 11.87 1.03
CA ALA A 160 -0.75 13.12 1.05
C ALA A 160 0.77 12.89 1.06
N ILE A 161 1.29 12.02 1.96
CA ILE A 161 2.72 11.73 2.01
C ILE A 161 3.22 11.05 0.73
N SER A 162 2.45 10.08 0.22
CA SER A 162 2.82 9.35 -1.01
C SER A 162 2.86 10.30 -2.21
N ASN A 163 1.83 11.14 -2.38
CA ASN A 163 1.74 12.09 -3.49
C ASN A 163 2.80 13.20 -3.39
N HIS A 164 3.07 13.70 -2.18
CA HIS A 164 4.05 14.76 -1.96
C HIS A 164 5.45 14.34 -2.43
N PHE A 165 5.85 13.10 -2.11
CA PHE A 165 7.18 12.58 -2.44
C PHE A 165 7.24 11.74 -3.73
N ALA A 166 6.12 11.45 -4.38
CA ALA A 166 6.07 10.68 -5.64
C ALA A 166 6.87 11.32 -6.79
N LYS A 167 7.01 12.65 -6.77
CA LYS A 167 7.72 13.40 -7.82
C LYS A 167 9.24 13.47 -7.59
N LEU A 168 9.73 12.98 -6.45
CA LEU A 168 11.17 12.89 -6.23
C LEU A 168 11.75 11.81 -7.14
N ASN A 169 12.78 12.17 -7.90
CA ASN A 169 13.55 11.24 -8.73
C ASN A 169 14.48 10.38 -7.85
N ASN A 170 13.92 9.69 -6.86
CA ASN A 170 14.64 8.87 -5.89
C ASN A 170 13.88 7.56 -5.64
N GLU A 171 14.46 6.44 -6.10
CA GLU A 171 13.89 5.09 -5.95
C GLU A 171 13.78 4.64 -4.47
N ALA A 172 14.57 5.21 -3.54
CA ALA A 172 14.53 4.92 -2.11
C ALA A 172 13.25 5.43 -1.41
N SER A 173 12.77 6.59 -1.84
CA SER A 173 11.69 7.33 -1.15
C SER A 173 10.37 6.55 -1.15
N PRO A 174 9.87 6.03 -2.29
CA PRO A 174 8.65 5.22 -2.30
C PRO A 174 8.73 3.97 -1.41
N HIS A 175 9.91 3.33 -1.35
CA HIS A 175 10.11 2.16 -0.51
C HIS A 175 10.06 2.52 0.98
N TYR A 176 10.76 3.58 1.39
CA TYR A 176 10.76 4.02 2.78
C TYR A 176 9.37 4.45 3.23
N ILE A 177 8.65 5.23 2.40
CA ILE A 177 7.27 5.65 2.68
C ILE A 177 6.37 4.42 2.81
N LYS A 178 6.50 3.42 1.93
CA LYS A 178 5.72 2.18 2.03
C LYS A 178 5.95 1.46 3.37
N SER A 179 7.19 1.36 3.85
CA SER A 179 7.51 0.78 5.17
C SER A 179 6.84 1.58 6.29
N LEU A 180 6.98 2.89 6.24
CA LEU A 180 6.48 3.83 7.24
C LEU A 180 4.94 3.85 7.32
N LEU A 181 4.25 3.59 6.20
CA LEU A 181 2.79 3.40 6.15
C LEU A 181 2.31 2.06 6.73
N THR A 182 3.17 1.04 6.77
CA THR A 182 2.85 -0.26 7.38
C THR A 182 3.08 -0.29 8.89
N GLU A 183 3.90 0.63 9.40
CA GLU A 183 4.22 0.76 10.81
C GLU A 183 3.29 1.77 11.51
N HIS A 184 3.20 1.67 12.84
CA HIS A 184 2.52 2.68 13.64
C HIS A 184 3.42 3.92 13.77
N PRO A 185 2.92 5.14 13.47
CA PRO A 185 3.66 6.38 13.73
C PRO A 185 4.07 6.46 15.20
N ASN A 186 5.37 6.34 15.45
CA ASN A 186 5.94 6.48 16.78
C ASN A 186 7.17 7.38 16.68
N PHE A 187 6.90 8.69 16.59
CA PHE A 187 7.92 9.71 16.40
C PHE A 187 8.05 10.55 17.66
N GLU A 188 9.28 10.72 18.14
CA GLU A 188 9.61 11.64 19.23
C GLU A 188 10.03 12.99 18.65
N TYR A 189 9.25 14.04 18.93
CA TYR A 189 9.45 15.35 18.30
C TYR A 189 10.82 15.97 18.58
N GLU A 190 11.33 15.82 19.81
CA GLU A 190 12.65 16.33 20.19
C GLU A 190 13.77 15.61 19.43
N ASP A 191 13.67 14.29 19.23
CA ASP A 191 14.62 13.53 18.41
C ASP A 191 14.60 14.00 16.95
N LEU A 192 13.40 14.21 16.39
CA LEU A 192 13.25 14.73 15.04
C LEU A 192 13.85 16.14 14.89
N LEU A 193 13.67 17.01 15.89
CA LEU A 193 14.29 18.34 15.89
C LEU A 193 15.81 18.26 15.97
N HIS A 194 16.36 17.37 16.78
CA HIS A 194 17.80 17.16 16.88
C HIS A 194 18.39 16.69 15.55
N ARG A 195 17.81 15.65 14.94
CA ARG A 195 18.21 15.16 13.62
C ARG A 195 18.09 16.23 12.54
N PHE A 196 17.08 17.08 12.61
CA PHE A 196 16.93 18.20 11.68
C PHE A 196 17.97 19.31 11.88
N ALA A 197 18.38 19.57 13.13
CA ALA A 197 19.43 20.53 13.45
C ALA A 197 20.78 20.16 12.81
N GLU A 198 21.09 18.87 12.70
CA GLU A 198 22.32 18.35 12.08
C GLU A 198 22.37 18.67 10.57
N LEU A 199 21.22 18.85 9.92
CA LEU A 199 21.16 19.15 8.49
C LEU A 199 21.56 20.59 8.15
N LYS A 200 21.71 21.48 9.16
CA LYS A 200 22.03 22.89 8.92
C LYS A 200 23.39 23.10 8.24
N ASP A 201 24.32 22.17 8.45
CA ASP A 201 25.69 22.25 7.90
C ASP A 201 25.84 21.43 6.60
N VAL A 202 24.85 20.57 6.31
CA VAL A 202 24.82 19.70 5.13
C VAL A 202 24.01 20.33 3.99
N LEU A 203 22.81 20.84 4.29
CA LEU A 203 21.89 21.35 3.28
C LEU A 203 22.12 22.84 3.00
N ALA A 204 22.04 23.23 1.73
CA ALA A 204 22.09 24.63 1.34
C ALA A 204 20.94 25.44 1.99
N TYR A 205 21.20 26.71 2.34
CA TYR A 205 20.21 27.58 3.00
C TYR A 205 18.85 27.61 2.29
N LYS A 206 18.86 27.71 0.95
CA LYS A 206 17.64 27.70 0.13
C LYS A 206 16.80 26.44 0.33
N LEU A 207 17.44 25.27 0.36
CA LEU A 207 16.75 24.00 0.53
C LEU A 207 16.16 23.88 1.93
N ARG A 208 16.86 24.36 2.97
CA ARG A 208 16.31 24.42 4.33
C ARG A 208 15.07 25.31 4.42
N THR A 209 15.06 26.44 3.71
CA THR A 209 13.89 27.32 3.61
C THR A 209 12.71 26.59 2.95
N GLU A 210 12.93 25.98 1.78
CA GLU A 210 11.90 25.22 1.04
C GLU A 210 11.33 24.09 1.90
N MET A 211 12.17 23.39 2.66
CA MET A 211 11.73 22.32 3.56
C MET A 211 10.82 22.82 4.68
N ILE A 212 11.12 23.97 5.30
CA ILE A 212 10.27 24.55 6.34
C ILE A 212 8.88 24.85 5.78
N GLU A 213 8.79 25.39 4.56
CA GLU A 213 7.51 25.62 3.89
C GLU A 213 6.72 24.31 3.71
N GLN A 214 7.38 23.23 3.27
CA GLN A 214 6.73 21.92 3.13
C GLN A 214 6.29 21.34 4.48
N LEU A 215 7.05 21.56 5.56
CA LEU A 215 6.66 21.11 6.89
C LEU A 215 5.47 21.91 7.45
N VAL A 216 5.39 23.22 7.17
CA VAL A 216 4.19 24.02 7.53
C VAL A 216 2.97 23.54 6.74
N TYR A 217 3.13 23.18 5.47
CA TYR A 217 2.07 22.54 4.69
C TYR A 217 1.63 21.20 5.32
N ALA A 218 2.57 20.37 5.76
CA ALA A 218 2.29 19.13 6.47
C ALA A 218 1.49 19.35 7.78
N MET A 219 1.83 20.39 8.55
CA MET A 219 1.09 20.76 9.77
C MET A 219 -0.36 21.09 9.47
N ALA A 220 -0.62 21.84 8.39
CA ALA A 220 -1.96 22.22 7.98
C ALA A 220 -2.79 21.00 7.52
N LEU A 221 -2.18 20.09 6.76
CA LEU A 221 -2.81 18.81 6.38
C LEU A 221 -3.13 17.94 7.60
N GLY A 222 -2.21 17.88 8.57
CA GLY A 222 -2.39 17.18 9.84
C GLY A 222 -3.34 17.85 10.82
N GLN A 223 -3.97 18.96 10.43
CA GLN A 223 -4.93 19.72 11.23
C GLN A 223 -4.32 20.24 12.55
N VAL A 224 -3.02 20.54 12.56
CA VAL A 224 -2.36 21.23 13.69
C VAL A 224 -2.97 22.62 13.83
N GLU A 225 -3.26 23.09 15.04
CA GLU A 225 -3.78 24.45 15.24
C GLU A 225 -2.78 25.51 14.77
N GLN A 226 -3.23 26.62 14.18
CA GLN A 226 -2.33 27.68 13.66
C GLN A 226 -1.35 28.21 14.71
N THR A 227 -1.81 28.44 15.93
CA THR A 227 -0.97 28.90 17.06
C THR A 227 0.14 27.90 17.38
N GLN A 228 -0.16 26.61 17.31
CA GLN A 228 0.78 25.53 17.54
C GLN A 228 1.74 25.34 16.34
N ALA A 229 1.25 25.49 15.12
CA ALA A 229 2.08 25.49 13.91
C ALA A 229 3.10 26.64 13.92
N ASP A 230 2.71 27.82 14.42
CA ASP A 230 3.62 28.96 14.60
C ASP A 230 4.75 28.66 15.60
N LEU A 231 4.47 27.92 16.67
CA LEU A 231 5.47 27.46 17.62
C LEU A 231 6.42 26.45 16.98
N PHE A 232 5.89 25.45 16.28
CA PHE A 232 6.70 24.47 15.55
C PHE A 232 7.57 25.14 14.47
N MET A 233 7.03 26.08 13.70
CA MET A 233 7.80 26.85 12.73
C MET A 233 8.95 27.61 13.41
N THR A 234 8.71 28.18 14.59
CA THR A 234 9.75 28.87 15.36
C THR A 234 10.87 27.92 15.77
N HIS A 235 10.54 26.70 16.21
CA HIS A 235 11.54 25.66 16.52
C HIS A 235 12.33 25.24 15.28
N LEU A 236 11.63 24.93 14.17
CA LEU A 236 12.25 24.51 12.90
C LEU A 236 13.20 25.58 12.36
N CYS A 237 12.78 26.86 12.33
CA CYS A 237 13.64 27.99 11.93
C CYS A 237 14.90 28.08 12.80
N ARG A 238 14.74 27.93 14.12
CA ARG A 238 15.87 28.01 15.06
C ARG A 238 16.89 26.90 14.83
N VAL A 239 16.45 25.65 14.72
CA VAL A 239 17.37 24.50 14.59
C VAL A 239 18.03 24.42 13.22
N SER A 240 17.34 24.85 12.16
CA SER A 240 17.85 24.88 10.79
C SER A 240 18.65 26.15 10.45
N ASN A 241 18.77 27.08 11.40
CA ASN A 241 19.41 28.38 11.21
C ASN A 241 18.83 29.16 10.01
N VAL A 242 17.49 29.21 9.94
CA VAL A 242 16.72 30.01 8.97
C VAL A 242 16.02 31.14 9.72
N SER A 243 16.15 32.36 9.23
CA SER A 243 15.49 33.51 9.86
C SER A 243 13.98 33.43 9.65
N LYS A 244 13.20 33.55 10.75
CA LYS A 244 11.73 33.60 10.70
C LYS A 244 11.22 34.76 9.81
N ALA A 245 12.00 35.83 9.66
CA ALA A 245 11.66 36.97 8.81
C ALA A 245 11.55 36.62 7.31
N VAL A 246 12.09 35.48 6.88
CA VAL A 246 11.94 34.98 5.50
C VAL A 246 10.51 34.50 5.22
N PHE A 247 9.73 34.22 6.27
CA PHE A 247 8.39 33.64 6.19
C PHE A 247 7.31 34.58 6.76
N PRO A 248 7.10 35.77 6.17
CA PRO A 248 6.04 36.66 6.63
C PRO A 248 4.68 35.98 6.42
N ASP A 249 3.94 35.79 7.51
CA ASP A 249 2.59 35.21 7.51
C ASP A 249 2.46 33.83 6.86
N LEU A 250 3.55 33.06 6.69
CA LEU A 250 3.54 31.78 5.96
C LEU A 250 2.48 30.80 6.49
N VAL A 251 2.41 30.60 7.80
CA VAL A 251 1.42 29.72 8.44
C VAL A 251 0.00 30.18 8.06
N LYS A 252 -0.28 31.47 8.21
CA LYS A 252 -1.59 32.04 7.86
C LYS A 252 -1.94 31.83 6.38
N ILE A 253 -0.99 32.08 5.48
CA ILE A 253 -1.18 31.93 4.03
C ILE A 253 -1.52 30.48 3.68
N ILE A 254 -0.68 29.52 4.12
CA ILE A 254 -0.87 28.10 3.82
C ILE A 254 -2.21 27.60 4.35
N TYR A 255 -2.56 27.95 5.59
CA TYR A 255 -3.81 27.52 6.19
C TYR A 255 -5.03 28.11 5.48
N GLN A 256 -4.97 29.37 5.05
CA GLN A 256 -6.05 29.99 4.29
C GLN A 256 -6.20 29.32 2.93
N CYS A 257 -5.11 29.07 2.21
CA CYS A 257 -5.16 28.40 0.90
C CYS A 257 -5.82 27.02 0.99
N LEU A 258 -5.45 26.21 1.98
CA LEU A 258 -6.05 24.89 2.17
C LEU A 258 -7.52 24.95 2.61
N ALA A 259 -7.90 25.96 3.40
CA ALA A 259 -9.30 26.19 3.75
C ALA A 259 -10.13 26.56 2.51
N ASP A 260 -9.61 27.44 1.66
CA ASP A 260 -10.27 27.87 0.43
C ASP A 260 -10.39 26.70 -0.58
N GLU A 261 -9.37 25.85 -0.71
CA GLU A 261 -9.42 24.63 -1.54
C GLU A 261 -10.45 23.62 -1.04
N LYS A 262 -10.55 23.41 0.28
CA LYS A 262 -11.59 22.55 0.87
C LYS A 262 -12.98 23.13 0.65
N GLN A 263 -13.12 24.45 0.63
CA GLN A 263 -14.38 25.13 0.37
C GLN A 263 -14.76 25.10 -1.13
N ALA A 264 -13.77 25.16 -2.03
CA ALA A 264 -13.97 25.04 -3.48
C ALA A 264 -14.32 23.61 -3.92
N ASN A 265 -13.78 22.60 -3.24
CA ASN A 265 -14.04 21.17 -3.50
C ASN A 265 -15.20 20.59 -2.67
N ALA A 266 -15.85 21.39 -1.82
CA ALA A 266 -17.09 20.98 -1.17
C ALA A 266 -18.19 20.81 -2.23
N PRO A 267 -19.08 19.81 -2.11
CA PRO A 267 -20.21 19.69 -3.02
C PRO A 267 -20.99 21.01 -3.01
N ALA A 268 -21.07 21.67 -4.17
CA ALA A 268 -21.79 22.92 -4.35
C ALA A 268 -23.30 22.65 -4.29
N LEU A 269 -23.79 22.32 -3.11
CA LEU A 269 -25.20 22.08 -2.85
C LEU A 269 -25.94 23.41 -2.95
N ASN A 270 -27.01 23.44 -3.75
CA ASN A 270 -27.92 24.58 -3.79
C ASN A 270 -28.71 24.71 -2.45
N SER A 271 -29.46 25.79 -2.29
CA SER A 271 -30.21 26.07 -1.05
C SER A 271 -31.19 24.95 -0.66
N GLU A 272 -31.82 24.30 -1.63
CA GLU A 272 -32.77 23.19 -1.40
C GLU A 272 -32.05 21.92 -0.94
N GLN A 273 -30.91 21.59 -1.54
CA GLN A 273 -30.08 20.44 -1.17
C GLN A 273 -29.44 20.64 0.21
N GLN A 274 -29.02 21.86 0.55
CA GLN A 274 -28.55 22.18 1.90
C GLN A 274 -29.67 22.03 2.94
N HIS A 275 -30.90 22.42 2.59
CA HIS A 275 -32.05 22.23 3.46
C HIS A 275 -32.37 20.73 3.64
N ALA A 276 -32.32 19.94 2.57
CA ALA A 276 -32.50 18.50 2.62
C ALA A 276 -31.45 17.79 3.50
N CYS A 277 -30.17 18.21 3.43
CA CYS A 277 -29.12 17.72 4.32
C CYS A 277 -29.44 18.02 5.79
N LYS A 278 -29.94 19.23 6.11
CA LYS A 278 -30.35 19.60 7.48
C LYS A 278 -31.52 18.76 7.98
N LEU A 279 -32.52 18.48 7.15
CA LEU A 279 -33.67 17.65 7.52
C LEU A 279 -33.25 16.21 7.88
N LEU A 280 -32.27 15.67 7.14
CA LEU A 280 -31.73 14.33 7.36
C LEU A 280 -30.57 14.29 8.36
N ASP A 281 -30.18 15.43 8.94
CA ASP A 281 -29.07 15.57 9.89
C ASP A 281 -27.72 15.11 9.31
N ILE A 282 -27.48 15.46 8.04
CA ILE A 282 -26.26 15.15 7.28
C ILE A 282 -25.42 16.41 7.15
N GLN A 283 -24.12 16.32 7.45
CA GLN A 283 -23.19 17.38 7.09
C GLN A 283 -22.94 17.35 5.57
N PRO A 284 -23.12 18.47 4.84
CA PRO A 284 -22.93 18.55 3.39
C PRO A 284 -21.63 17.93 2.89
N GLN A 285 -20.54 18.07 3.65
CA GLN A 285 -19.20 17.59 3.31
C GLN A 285 -19.07 16.05 3.39
N LEU A 286 -19.98 15.37 4.09
CA LEU A 286 -20.01 13.92 4.28
C LEU A 286 -21.09 13.24 3.42
N LEU A 287 -21.74 13.99 2.52
CA LEU A 287 -22.82 13.47 1.68
C LEU A 287 -22.28 12.42 0.70
N THR A 288 -22.63 11.16 0.95
CA THR A 288 -22.38 10.00 0.08
C THR A 288 -23.63 9.14 0.00
N GLU A 289 -23.72 8.22 -0.98
CA GLU A 289 -24.88 7.34 -1.12
C GLU A 289 -25.13 6.48 0.13
N GLN A 290 -24.05 5.96 0.75
CA GLN A 290 -24.12 5.17 1.98
C GLN A 290 -24.61 6.00 3.17
N VAL A 291 -24.09 7.22 3.35
CA VAL A 291 -24.49 8.13 4.44
C VAL A 291 -25.96 8.55 4.26
N LEU A 292 -26.36 8.88 3.03
CA LEU A 292 -27.75 9.24 2.71
C LEU A 292 -28.72 8.10 3.03
N GLN A 293 -28.39 6.87 2.61
CA GLN A 293 -29.22 5.69 2.87
C GLN A 293 -29.35 5.40 4.38
N SER A 294 -28.26 5.49 5.12
CA SER A 294 -28.24 5.27 6.57
C SER A 294 -29.05 6.33 7.33
N ALA A 295 -28.83 7.61 7.03
CA ALA A 295 -29.51 8.74 7.66
C ALA A 295 -31.02 8.71 7.41
N TYR A 296 -31.42 8.44 6.16
CA TYR A 296 -32.83 8.30 5.79
C TYR A 296 -33.52 7.14 6.54
N ARG A 297 -32.89 5.96 6.59
CA ARG A 297 -33.43 4.83 7.35
C ARG A 297 -33.63 5.15 8.83
N LYS A 298 -32.65 5.84 9.44
CA LYS A 298 -32.73 6.26 10.84
C LYS A 298 -33.91 7.22 11.08
N LYS A 299 -34.01 8.29 10.29
CA LYS A 299 -35.10 9.28 10.41
C LYS A 299 -36.47 8.66 10.11
N MET A 300 -36.58 7.80 9.10
CA MET A 300 -37.83 7.08 8.82
C MET A 300 -38.24 6.13 9.93
N ALA A 301 -37.29 5.49 10.61
CA ALA A 301 -37.61 4.67 11.77
C ALA A 301 -38.19 5.49 12.92
N GLU A 302 -37.81 6.76 13.07
CA GLU A 302 -38.31 7.68 14.11
C GLU A 302 -39.71 8.21 13.78
N PHE A 303 -39.98 8.53 12.52
CA PHE A 303 -41.21 9.21 12.06
C PHE A 303 -42.16 8.32 11.22
N HIS A 304 -42.07 6.99 11.33
CA HIS A 304 -42.95 6.09 10.56
C HIS A 304 -44.42 6.25 10.97
N PRO A 305 -45.36 6.54 10.05
CA PRO A 305 -46.78 6.81 10.38
C PRO A 305 -47.44 5.67 11.17
N ASP A 306 -47.10 4.42 10.86
CA ASP A 306 -47.68 3.25 11.54
C ASP A 306 -47.34 3.15 13.03
N LYS A 307 -46.25 3.78 13.50
CA LYS A 307 -45.87 3.73 14.91
C LYS A 307 -46.77 4.57 15.80
N TYR A 308 -47.53 5.49 15.23
CA TYR A 308 -48.23 6.53 15.98
C TYR A 308 -49.73 6.61 15.66
N GLN A 309 -50.30 5.51 15.13
CA GLN A 309 -51.73 5.43 14.78
C GLN A 309 -52.68 5.70 15.95
N SER A 310 -52.23 5.51 17.20
CA SER A 310 -53.00 5.76 18.42
C SER A 310 -52.99 7.22 18.90
N LEU A 311 -52.27 8.13 18.23
CA LEU A 311 -52.17 9.53 18.62
C LEU A 311 -53.33 10.39 18.09
N PRO A 312 -53.59 11.57 18.68
CA PRO A 312 -54.58 12.52 18.17
C PRO A 312 -54.35 12.87 16.70
N GLU A 313 -55.44 13.13 15.96
CA GLU A 313 -55.42 13.43 14.52
C GLU A 313 -54.41 14.52 14.13
N SER A 314 -54.36 15.61 14.89
CA SER A 314 -53.42 16.71 14.66
C SER A 314 -51.95 16.29 14.75
N VAL A 315 -51.62 15.31 15.60
CA VAL A 315 -50.26 14.79 15.77
C VAL A 315 -49.93 13.78 14.68
N ARG A 316 -50.89 12.97 14.25
CA ARG A 316 -50.73 12.06 13.11
C ARG A 316 -50.46 12.82 11.81
N GLN A 317 -51.22 13.89 11.55
CA GLN A 317 -51.01 14.76 10.40
C GLN A 317 -49.62 15.43 10.41
N LEU A 318 -49.12 15.82 11.59
CA LEU A 318 -47.77 16.38 11.73
C LEU A 318 -46.70 15.33 11.39
N ILE A 319 -46.84 14.10 11.89
CA ILE A 319 -45.90 13.01 11.63
C ILE A 319 -45.90 12.60 10.15
N GLU A 320 -47.08 12.53 9.53
CA GLU A 320 -47.21 12.27 8.09
C GLU A 320 -46.54 13.37 7.26
N SER A 321 -46.76 14.64 7.62
CA SER A 321 -46.10 15.78 6.97
C SER A 321 -44.57 15.73 7.11
N GLN A 322 -44.05 15.37 8.30
CA GLN A 322 -42.62 15.18 8.52
C GLN A 322 -42.06 14.00 7.70
N ALA A 323 -42.78 12.88 7.65
CA ALA A 323 -42.38 11.73 6.85
C ALA A 323 -42.31 12.06 5.35
N GLN A 324 -43.26 12.86 4.86
CA GLN A 324 -43.27 13.36 3.49
C GLN A 324 -42.06 14.27 3.20
N GLN A 325 -41.76 15.23 4.09
CA GLN A 325 -40.59 16.11 3.94
C GLN A 325 -39.26 15.33 3.88
N LEU A 326 -39.14 14.27 4.67
CA LEU A 326 -37.96 13.40 4.67
C LEU A 326 -37.84 12.59 3.37
N ASN A 327 -38.96 12.15 2.77
CA ASN A 327 -38.98 11.48 1.47
C ASN A 327 -38.59 12.42 0.32
N GLU A 328 -39.08 13.65 0.36
CA GLU A 328 -38.74 14.70 -0.61
C GLU A 328 -37.24 15.05 -0.52
N ALA A 329 -36.72 15.24 0.70
CA ALA A 329 -35.30 15.47 0.95
C ALA A 329 -34.41 14.33 0.44
N TRP A 330 -34.79 13.07 0.69
CA TRP A 330 -34.06 11.91 0.19
C TRP A 330 -34.06 11.84 -1.34
N THR A 331 -35.21 12.06 -1.97
CA THR A 331 -35.35 12.01 -3.43
C THR A 331 -34.49 13.08 -4.10
N LEU A 332 -34.49 14.29 -3.54
CA LEU A 332 -33.68 15.41 -4.04
C LEU A 332 -32.18 15.10 -3.96
N LEU A 333 -31.68 14.62 -2.80
CA LEU A 333 -30.27 14.30 -2.61
C LEU A 333 -29.84 13.06 -3.41
N LYS A 334 -30.73 12.07 -3.57
CA LYS A 334 -30.46 10.90 -4.40
C LYS A 334 -30.35 11.26 -5.88
N SER A 335 -31.21 12.16 -6.36
CA SER A 335 -31.12 12.70 -7.73
C SER A 335 -29.81 13.45 -7.94
N TYR A 336 -29.38 14.26 -6.96
CA TYR A 336 -28.08 14.94 -7.01
C TYR A 336 -26.89 13.98 -7.11
N LEU A 337 -26.89 12.89 -6.32
CA LEU A 337 -25.85 11.86 -6.33
C LEU A 337 -25.89 10.95 -7.57
N GLY A 338 -27.02 10.87 -8.27
CA GLY A 338 -27.13 10.10 -9.52
C GLY A 338 -26.73 10.88 -10.77
N ASN A 339 -26.65 12.21 -10.68
CA ASN A 339 -26.33 13.12 -11.79
C ASN A 339 -24.88 13.66 -11.74
N ASN A 340 -24.13 13.36 -10.68
CA ASN A 340 -22.70 13.69 -10.51
C ASN A 340 -21.90 12.42 -10.22
#